data_AF-A0A820J3M9-F1
#
_entry.id   AF-A0A820J3M9-F1
#
_cell.length_a   1.000
_cell.length_b   1.000
_cell.length_c   1.000
_cell.angle_alpha   90.00
_cell.angle_beta   90.00
_cell.angle_gamma   90.00
#
_symmetry.space_group_name_H-M   'P 1'
#
loop_
_entity.id
_entity.type
_entity.pdbx_description
1 polymer ?
#
loop_
_entity_poly.entity_id
_entity_poly.type
_entity_poly.pdbx_seq_one_letter_code
_entity_poly.pdbx_strand_id
1 'polypeptide(L)'
;MTEQRSTSDNVRSELVDIAVGFLKNPKIANEHMERKRDFLQKKGLTDSEINNAFQLMPPPEITKQTTSNQSTSFLYRFLKDLTVAGLLVFIIKLIQRSFHTNHSNEVNDIIKNLQKSIQDMQTSVTKLEQTTDLLNLNIKTSNTDQSSSLSIEEIKQQVQELKQLSLGRLQFPQVSLWQSNVCSFIYLKQ
;
A
#
# COMPACT_ATOMS: atom_id res chain seq x y z
N MET A 1 39.48 -42.74 80.35
CA MET A 1 38.41 -42.72 79.32
C MET A 1 37.86 -41.31 79.22
N THR A 2 38.56 -40.40 78.54
CA THR A 2 38.14 -38.97 78.46
C THR A 2 38.55 -38.27 77.16
N GLU A 3 38.99 -38.99 76.12
CA GLU A 3 39.62 -38.39 74.94
C GLU A 3 38.74 -38.41 73.67
N GLN A 4 37.47 -38.82 73.76
CA GLN A 4 36.55 -38.85 72.60
C GLN A 4 35.45 -37.78 72.61
N ARG A 5 35.43 -36.86 73.59
CA ARG A 5 34.42 -35.78 73.65
C ARG A 5 34.88 -34.49 72.97
N SER A 6 36.18 -34.18 72.99
CA SER A 6 36.75 -32.91 72.51
C SER A 6 36.76 -32.75 70.98
N THR A 7 36.88 -33.84 70.21
CA THR A 7 36.91 -33.78 68.74
C THR A 7 35.54 -33.48 68.14
N SER A 8 34.48 -34.07 68.70
CA SER A 8 33.09 -33.76 68.29
C SER A 8 32.74 -32.32 68.59
N ASP A 9 33.15 -31.79 69.75
CA ASP A 9 32.90 -30.40 70.13
C ASP A 9 33.63 -29.42 69.19
N ASN A 10 34.84 -29.76 68.73
CA ASN A 10 35.60 -28.97 67.76
C ASN A 10 34.91 -28.91 66.39
N VAL A 11 34.44 -30.06 65.87
CA VAL A 11 33.72 -30.13 64.59
C VAL A 11 32.39 -29.36 64.62
N ARG A 12 31.66 -29.40 65.75
CA ARG A 12 30.41 -28.63 65.90
C ARG A 12 30.67 -27.12 65.94
N SER A 13 31.77 -26.67 66.55
CA SER A 13 32.17 -25.26 66.52
C SER A 13 32.50 -24.78 65.11
N GLU A 14 33.22 -25.59 64.32
CA GLU A 14 33.56 -25.26 62.93
C GLU A 14 32.30 -25.08 62.05
N LEU A 15 31.27 -25.91 62.24
CA LEU A 15 29.99 -25.78 61.54
C LEU A 15 29.26 -24.46 61.86
N VAL A 16 29.36 -24.00 63.12
CA VAL A 16 28.80 -22.70 63.54
C VAL A 16 29.56 -21.56 62.86
N ASP A 17 30.88 -21.63 62.76
CA ASP A 17 31.70 -20.61 62.09
C ASP A 17 31.40 -20.53 60.59
N ILE A 18 31.22 -21.69 59.93
CA ILE A 18 30.79 -21.76 58.53
C ILE A 18 29.40 -21.14 58.36
N ALA A 19 28.47 -21.39 59.29
CA ALA A 19 27.15 -20.79 59.26
C ALA A 19 27.21 -19.26 59.43
N VAL A 20 28.06 -18.75 60.32
CA VAL A 20 28.31 -17.30 60.45
C VAL A 20 28.87 -16.73 59.15
N GLY A 21 29.80 -17.42 58.49
CA GLY A 21 30.33 -17.03 57.19
C GLY A 21 29.26 -16.98 56.08
N PHE A 22 28.38 -17.98 56.05
CA PHE A 22 27.24 -18.02 55.14
C PHE A 22 26.27 -16.85 55.37
N LEU A 23 25.95 -16.56 56.63
CA LEU A 23 24.99 -15.52 56.98
C LEU A 23 25.53 -14.09 56.75
N LYS A 24 26.86 -13.89 56.77
CA LYS A 24 27.52 -12.61 56.44
C LYS A 24 27.51 -12.29 54.94
N ASN A 25 27.20 -13.25 54.06
CA ASN A 25 27.20 -13.04 52.63
C ASN A 25 26.08 -12.05 52.20
N PRO A 26 26.38 -10.97 51.45
CA PRO A 26 25.39 -9.96 51.08
C PRO A 26 24.20 -10.51 50.26
N LYS A 27 24.40 -11.62 49.52
CA LYS A 27 23.30 -12.28 48.78
C LYS A 27 22.30 -12.94 49.72
N ILE A 28 22.76 -13.41 50.86
CA ILE A 28 21.95 -14.13 51.85
C ILE A 28 21.49 -13.18 52.97
N ALA A 29 22.21 -12.08 53.21
CA ALA A 29 21.83 -11.06 54.19
C ALA A 29 20.41 -10.51 53.95
N ASN A 30 20.04 -10.29 52.69
CA ASN A 30 18.72 -9.77 52.29
C ASN A 30 17.62 -10.84 52.16
N GLU A 31 17.95 -12.13 52.24
CA GLU A 31 16.95 -13.21 52.17
C GLU A 31 16.09 -13.29 53.44
N HIS A 32 14.94 -13.95 53.33
CA HIS A 32 14.05 -14.17 54.47
C HIS A 32 14.70 -15.05 55.55
N MET A 33 14.52 -14.67 56.82
CA MET A 33 15.11 -15.38 57.97
C MET A 33 14.72 -16.85 58.06
N GLU A 34 13.48 -17.18 57.69
CA GLU A 34 12.96 -18.57 57.64
C GLU A 34 13.77 -19.43 56.66
N ARG A 35 14.02 -18.92 55.44
CA ARG A 35 14.83 -19.63 54.43
C ARG A 35 16.27 -19.87 54.90
N LYS A 36 16.84 -18.93 55.66
CA LYS A 36 18.19 -19.07 56.22
C LYS A 36 18.22 -20.17 57.27
N ARG A 37 17.20 -20.25 58.13
CA ARG A 37 17.06 -21.30 59.15
C ARG A 37 16.88 -22.66 58.48
N ASP A 38 15.98 -22.77 57.50
CA ASP A 38 15.74 -24.01 56.76
C ASP A 38 16.99 -24.53 56.05
N PHE A 39 17.79 -23.62 55.46
CA PHE A 39 19.03 -23.98 54.79
C PHE A 39 20.06 -24.56 55.78
N LEU A 40 20.22 -23.93 56.94
CA LEU A 40 21.15 -24.39 57.98
C LEU A 40 20.68 -25.71 58.62
N GLN A 41 19.37 -25.88 58.84
CA GLN A 41 18.80 -27.15 59.30
C GLN A 41 19.05 -28.28 58.29
N LYS A 42 18.84 -28.03 56.98
CA LYS A 42 19.15 -28.99 55.91
C LYS A 42 20.64 -29.33 55.82
N LYS A 43 21.52 -28.47 56.32
CA LYS A 43 22.97 -28.72 56.43
C LYS A 43 23.35 -29.51 57.68
N GLY A 44 22.39 -29.86 58.53
CA GLY A 44 22.59 -30.70 59.71
C GLY A 44 22.90 -29.91 60.98
N LEU A 45 22.69 -28.59 60.98
CA LEU A 45 22.78 -27.80 62.20
C LEU A 45 21.49 -27.91 63.01
N THR A 46 21.65 -28.02 64.32
CA THR A 46 20.54 -27.99 65.29
C THR A 46 20.09 -26.56 65.55
N ASP A 47 18.84 -26.39 65.99
CA ASP A 47 18.29 -25.05 66.27
C ASP A 47 19.12 -24.25 67.28
N SER A 48 19.76 -24.93 68.23
CA SER A 48 20.65 -24.30 69.22
C SER A 48 21.91 -23.73 68.55
N GLU A 49 22.58 -24.51 67.69
CA GLU A 49 23.75 -24.08 66.91
C GLU A 49 23.39 -22.93 65.96
N ILE A 50 22.22 -23.00 65.32
CA ILE A 50 21.69 -21.96 64.45
C ILE A 50 21.47 -20.65 65.21
N ASN A 51 20.87 -20.72 66.41
CA ASN A 51 20.67 -19.54 67.24
C ASN A 51 21.99 -18.94 67.71
N ASN A 52 22.98 -19.78 68.05
CA ASN A 52 24.33 -19.29 68.37
C ASN A 52 24.97 -18.58 67.17
N ALA A 53 24.86 -19.14 65.95
CA ALA A 53 25.35 -18.49 64.74
C ALA A 53 24.68 -17.12 64.49
N PHE A 54 23.37 -17.02 64.70
CA PHE A 54 22.64 -15.75 64.59
C PHE A 54 23.00 -14.74 65.70
N GLN A 55 23.37 -15.19 66.90
CA GLN A 55 23.83 -14.33 68.00
C GLN A 55 25.26 -13.81 67.79
N LEU A 56 26.12 -14.61 67.13
CA LEU A 56 27.48 -14.22 66.76
C LEU A 56 27.52 -13.22 65.60
N MET A 57 26.43 -13.11 64.86
CA MET A 57 26.25 -12.00 63.93
C MET A 57 26.00 -10.71 64.72
N PRO A 58 26.53 -9.57 64.26
CA PRO A 58 26.08 -8.29 64.78
C PRO A 58 24.54 -8.25 64.66
N PRO A 59 23.82 -7.82 65.72
CA PRO A 59 22.37 -7.76 65.69
C PRO A 59 21.96 -7.10 64.38
N PRO A 60 21.13 -7.75 63.55
CA PRO A 60 20.66 -7.11 62.34
C PRO A 60 20.09 -5.78 62.81
N GLU A 61 20.62 -4.66 62.28
CA GLU A 61 19.89 -3.40 62.36
C GLU A 61 18.49 -3.76 61.92
N ILE A 62 17.56 -3.75 62.88
CA ILE A 62 16.18 -4.07 62.63
C ILE A 62 15.73 -2.88 61.79
N THR A 63 15.99 -2.96 60.49
CA THR A 63 15.23 -2.27 59.47
C THR A 63 13.87 -2.90 59.60
N LYS A 64 13.13 -2.40 60.59
CA LYS A 64 11.71 -2.59 60.72
C LYS A 64 11.21 -2.27 59.33
N GLN A 65 10.73 -3.27 58.62
CA GLN A 65 9.73 -3.05 57.59
C GLN A 65 8.46 -2.61 58.32
N THR A 66 8.54 -1.48 59.04
CA THR A 66 7.41 -0.65 59.32
C THR A 66 7.21 0.11 58.02
N THR A 67 6.14 -0.22 57.34
CA THR A 67 5.40 0.71 56.50
C THR A 67 5.19 2.02 57.27
N SER A 68 6.16 2.93 57.23
CA SER A 68 6.04 4.29 57.76
C SER A 68 6.42 5.27 56.67
N ASN A 69 5.40 5.86 56.04
CA ASN A 69 5.37 7.21 55.49
C ASN A 69 6.72 7.81 55.04
N GLN A 70 7.19 7.40 53.86
CA GLN A 70 7.51 8.40 52.84
C GLN A 70 6.34 8.44 51.85
N SER A 71 5.27 9.09 52.31
CA SER A 71 4.19 9.58 51.45
C SER A 71 4.78 10.69 50.58
N THR A 72 5.35 10.28 49.46
CA THR A 72 5.56 11.01 48.21
C THR A 72 6.64 10.23 47.46
N SER A 73 6.23 9.37 46.52
CA SER A 73 6.91 9.25 45.22
C SER A 73 6.66 7.95 44.45
N PHE A 74 5.92 6.95 44.93
CA PHE A 74 5.57 5.82 44.04
C PHE A 74 4.72 6.31 42.86
N LEU A 75 3.62 7.02 43.15
CA LEU A 75 2.82 7.66 42.11
C LEU A 75 3.61 8.74 41.38
N TYR A 76 4.36 9.63 42.05
CA TYR A 76 5.14 10.65 41.32
C TYR A 76 6.22 10.05 40.41
N ARG A 77 6.87 8.94 40.78
CA ARG A 77 7.84 8.22 39.93
C ARG A 77 7.14 7.54 38.76
N PHE A 78 5.98 6.93 38.98
CA PHE A 78 5.14 6.33 37.93
C PHE A 78 4.52 7.38 36.98
N LEU A 79 4.01 8.48 37.52
CA LEU A 79 3.44 9.60 36.77
C LEU A 79 4.53 10.38 36.04
N LYS A 80 5.73 10.53 36.60
CA LYS A 80 6.88 11.15 35.94
C LYS A 80 7.33 10.31 34.75
N ASP A 81 7.39 8.99 34.91
CA ASP A 81 7.73 8.10 33.79
C ASP A 81 6.66 8.17 32.69
N LEU A 82 5.38 8.32 33.05
CA LEU A 82 4.29 8.53 32.09
C LEU A 82 4.33 9.92 31.41
N THR A 83 4.68 10.99 32.12
CA THR A 83 4.84 12.34 31.53
C THR A 83 6.07 12.43 30.64
N VAL A 84 7.18 11.81 31.04
CA VAL A 84 8.39 11.69 30.22
C VAL A 84 8.11 10.83 29.00
N ALA A 85 7.45 9.68 29.13
CA ALA A 85 7.03 8.86 28.00
C ALA A 85 6.07 9.62 27.07
N GLY A 86 5.12 10.37 27.62
CA GLY A 86 4.22 11.23 26.86
C GLY A 86 4.95 12.32 26.08
N LEU A 87 5.90 13.01 26.72
CA LEU A 87 6.77 14.01 26.06
C LEU A 87 7.65 13.36 25.00
N LEU A 88 8.18 12.17 25.25
CA LEU A 88 9.06 11.46 24.32
C LEU A 88 8.28 11.00 23.09
N VAL A 89 7.06 10.48 23.27
CA VAL A 89 6.13 10.17 22.17
C VAL A 89 5.70 11.45 21.44
N PHE A 90 5.44 12.55 22.16
CA PHE A 90 5.09 13.84 21.56
C PHE A 90 6.23 14.41 20.73
N ILE A 91 7.47 14.32 21.20
CA ILE A 91 8.69 14.74 20.49
C ILE A 91 8.91 13.84 19.26
N ILE A 92 8.80 12.51 19.40
CA ILE A 92 8.88 11.58 18.24
C ILE A 92 7.82 11.93 17.21
N LYS A 93 6.57 12.17 17.64
CA LYS A 93 5.47 12.54 16.76
C LYS A 93 5.70 13.92 16.12
N LEU A 94 6.32 14.86 16.83
CA LEU A 94 6.70 16.17 16.30
C LEU A 94 7.81 16.05 15.25
N ILE A 95 8.82 15.22 15.49
CA ILE A 95 9.89 14.94 14.52
C ILE A 95 9.30 14.27 13.27
N GLN A 96 8.43 13.27 13.44
CA GLN A 96 7.76 12.58 12.34
C GLN A 96 6.83 13.52 11.55
N ARG A 97 6.09 14.41 12.24
CA ARG A 97 5.25 15.44 11.63
C ARG A 97 6.08 16.46 10.84
N SER A 98 7.17 16.94 11.44
CA SER A 98 8.09 17.92 10.84
C SER A 98 8.80 17.38 9.60
N PHE A 99 9.20 16.11 9.63
CA PHE A 99 9.82 15.45 8.49
C PHE A 99 8.81 15.16 7.36
N HIS A 100 7.62 14.67 7.70
CA HIS A 100 6.58 14.33 6.71
C HIS A 100 6.09 15.57 5.94
N THR A 101 6.02 16.74 6.57
CA THR A 101 5.60 17.98 5.89
C THR A 101 6.62 18.44 4.84
N ASN A 102 7.92 18.27 5.09
CA ASN A 102 8.96 18.79 4.20
C ASN A 102 9.11 17.97 2.92
N HIS A 103 9.06 16.63 2.99
CA HIS A 103 9.19 15.79 1.80
C HIS A 103 7.93 15.79 0.92
N SER A 104 6.76 16.10 1.49
CA SER A 104 5.50 16.14 0.74
C SER A 104 5.49 17.24 -0.31
N ASN A 105 6.15 18.38 -0.08
CA ASN A 105 6.08 19.53 -0.98
C ASN A 105 6.76 19.26 -2.33
N GLU A 106 7.95 18.67 -2.31
CA GLU A 106 8.70 18.30 -3.52
C GLU A 106 7.97 17.24 -4.33
N VAL A 107 7.48 16.19 -3.67
CA VAL A 107 6.70 15.12 -4.31
C VAL A 107 5.40 15.67 -4.91
N ASN A 108 4.71 16.59 -4.22
CA ASN A 108 3.49 17.22 -4.72
C ASN A 108 3.76 18.08 -5.96
N ASP A 109 4.88 18.78 -6.04
CA ASP A 109 5.20 19.61 -7.19
C ASP A 109 5.60 18.77 -8.41
N ILE A 110 6.31 17.65 -8.20
CA ILE A 110 6.57 16.66 -9.26
C ILE A 110 5.24 16.09 -9.79
N ILE A 111 4.32 15.70 -8.89
CA ILE A 111 3.01 15.17 -9.28
C ILE A 111 2.20 16.22 -10.06
N LYS A 112 2.19 17.49 -9.63
CA LYS A 112 1.51 18.58 -10.36
C LYS A 112 2.08 18.78 -11.76
N ASN A 113 3.41 18.79 -11.90
CA ASN A 113 4.07 18.96 -13.20
C ASN A 113 3.73 17.81 -14.16
N LEU A 114 3.76 16.57 -13.67
CA LEU A 114 3.37 15.39 -14.45
C LEU A 114 1.89 15.44 -14.84
N GLN A 115 1.00 15.79 -13.91
CA GLN A 115 -0.42 15.92 -14.19
C GLN A 115 -0.70 16.99 -15.25
N LYS A 116 0.00 18.13 -15.16
CA LYS A 116 -0.07 19.20 -16.16
C LYS A 116 0.40 18.71 -17.54
N SER A 117 1.52 18.01 -17.61
CA SER A 117 2.04 17.47 -18.87
C SER A 117 1.08 16.45 -19.50
N ILE A 118 0.46 15.58 -18.70
CA ILE A 118 -0.57 14.64 -19.17
C ILE A 118 -1.79 15.41 -19.71
N GLN A 119 -2.19 16.49 -19.03
CA GLN A 119 -3.32 17.31 -19.45
C GLN A 119 -3.03 18.08 -20.76
N ASP A 120 -1.82 18.62 -20.92
CA ASP A 120 -1.36 19.27 -22.16
C ASP A 120 -1.31 18.26 -23.32
N MET A 121 -0.92 17.02 -23.03
CA MET A 121 -0.96 15.94 -24.02
C MET A 121 -2.41 15.55 -24.38
N GLN A 122 -3.32 15.45 -23.41
CA GLN A 122 -4.74 15.18 -23.67
C GLN A 122 -5.40 16.27 -24.51
N THR A 123 -5.09 17.55 -24.26
CA THR A 123 -5.59 18.67 -25.09
C THR A 123 -5.02 18.65 -26.50
N SER A 124 -3.77 18.21 -26.66
CA SER A 124 -3.16 18.04 -27.97
C SER A 124 -3.77 16.87 -28.76
N VAL A 125 -4.02 15.73 -28.10
CA VAL A 125 -4.67 14.56 -28.72
C VAL A 125 -6.11 14.91 -29.14
N THR A 126 -6.90 15.54 -28.27
CA THR A 126 -8.26 15.97 -28.63
C THR A 126 -8.30 16.98 -29.77
N LYS A 127 -7.31 17.89 -29.85
CA LYS A 127 -7.17 18.80 -30.99
C LYS A 127 -6.85 18.06 -32.30
N LEU A 128 -6.01 17.03 -32.26
CA LEU A 128 -5.70 16.20 -33.42
C LEU A 128 -6.91 15.36 -33.86
N GLU A 129 -7.65 14.79 -32.91
CA GLU A 129 -8.90 14.09 -33.17
C GLU A 129 -9.91 15.02 -33.85
N GLN A 130 -10.10 16.24 -33.33
CA GLN A 130 -10.94 17.26 -33.97
C GLN A 130 -10.49 17.60 -35.39
N THR A 131 -9.19 17.74 -35.66
CA THR A 131 -8.72 17.99 -37.02
C THR A 131 -8.96 16.79 -37.94
N THR A 132 -8.84 15.57 -37.43
CA THR A 132 -9.10 14.34 -38.20
C THR A 132 -10.58 14.21 -38.53
N ASP A 133 -11.46 14.53 -37.58
CA ASP A 133 -12.91 14.53 -37.77
C ASP A 133 -13.35 15.62 -38.74
N LEU A 134 -12.79 16.84 -38.64
CA LEU A 134 -13.07 17.92 -39.58
C LEU A 134 -12.60 17.58 -41.00
N LEU A 135 -11.43 16.95 -41.15
CA LEU A 135 -10.95 16.47 -42.44
C LEU A 135 -11.84 15.35 -42.99
N ASN A 136 -12.28 14.40 -42.17
CA ASN A 136 -13.17 13.33 -42.57
C ASN A 136 -14.56 13.85 -42.97
N LEU A 137 -15.08 14.85 -42.25
CA LEU A 137 -16.30 15.55 -42.62
C LEU A 137 -16.14 16.29 -43.96
N ASN A 138 -15.02 16.99 -44.16
CA ASN A 138 -14.77 17.71 -45.41
C ASN A 138 -14.61 16.76 -46.60
N ILE A 139 -13.97 15.60 -46.40
CA ILE A 139 -13.86 14.52 -47.39
C ILE A 139 -15.22 13.87 -47.66
N LYS A 140 -16.09 13.74 -46.65
CA LYS A 140 -17.45 13.25 -46.83
C LYS A 140 -18.33 14.26 -47.58
N THR A 141 -18.16 15.56 -47.35
CA THR A 141 -18.85 16.60 -48.12
C THR A 141 -18.29 16.77 -49.52
N SER A 142 -16.99 16.51 -49.77
CA SER A 142 -16.42 16.55 -51.11
C SER A 142 -16.67 15.28 -51.93
N ASN A 143 -16.88 14.13 -51.27
CA ASN A 143 -17.25 12.87 -51.92
C ASN A 143 -18.78 12.64 -52.03
N THR A 144 -19.62 13.46 -51.40
CA THR A 144 -21.07 13.39 -51.60
C THR A 144 -21.50 14.37 -52.69
N ASP A 145 -21.45 13.89 -53.94
CA ASP A 145 -22.52 14.06 -54.93
C ASP A 145 -23.07 15.48 -55.22
N GLN A 146 -22.23 16.47 -55.55
CA GLN A 146 -22.77 17.70 -56.15
C GLN A 146 -22.13 18.17 -57.45
N SER A 147 -20.84 17.97 -57.69
CA SER A 147 -20.24 18.46 -58.96
C SER A 147 -20.16 17.35 -60.01
N SER A 148 -19.66 16.18 -59.63
CA SER A 148 -19.51 15.03 -60.53
C SER A 148 -20.85 14.38 -60.88
N SER A 149 -21.80 14.33 -59.94
CA SER A 149 -23.15 13.78 -60.17
C SER A 149 -23.93 14.62 -61.17
N LEU A 150 -23.91 15.96 -61.05
CA LEU A 150 -24.54 16.87 -62.00
C LEU A 150 -23.97 16.72 -63.41
N SER A 151 -22.64 16.65 -63.56
CA SER A 151 -22.02 16.42 -64.86
C SER A 151 -22.30 15.01 -65.41
N ILE A 152 -22.36 13.98 -64.57
CA ILE A 152 -22.70 12.61 -65.00
C ILE A 152 -24.16 12.52 -65.41
N GLU A 153 -25.06 13.20 -64.71
CA GLU A 153 -26.50 13.23 -65.00
C GLU A 153 -26.77 14.02 -66.28
N GLU A 154 -26.08 15.14 -66.49
CA GLU A 154 -26.07 15.88 -67.75
C GLU A 154 -25.53 15.05 -68.92
N ILE A 155 -24.39 14.35 -68.74
CA ILE A 155 -23.84 13.45 -69.77
C ILE A 155 -24.79 12.30 -70.06
N LYS A 156 -25.42 11.71 -69.05
CA LYS A 156 -26.43 10.65 -69.25
C LYS A 156 -27.62 11.16 -70.05
N GLN A 157 -28.08 12.37 -69.76
CA GLN A 157 -29.16 12.99 -70.50
C GLN A 157 -28.74 13.23 -71.96
N GLN A 158 -27.55 13.78 -72.21
CA GLN A 158 -27.04 13.99 -73.56
C GLN A 158 -26.87 12.68 -74.34
N VAL A 159 -26.39 11.61 -73.69
CA VAL A 159 -26.29 10.28 -74.32
C VAL A 159 -27.68 9.70 -74.63
N GLN A 160 -28.66 9.91 -73.75
CA GLN A 160 -30.04 9.48 -73.97
C GLN A 160 -30.68 10.25 -75.12
N GLU A 161 -30.44 11.56 -75.22
CA GLU A 161 -30.89 12.40 -76.32
C GLU A 161 -30.25 11.96 -77.64
N LEU A 162 -28.93 11.75 -77.67
CA LEU A 162 -28.22 11.22 -78.84
C LEU A 162 -28.71 9.83 -79.23
N LYS A 163 -29.02 8.98 -78.24
CA LYS A 163 -29.61 7.66 -78.47
C LYS A 163 -30.99 7.81 -79.12
N GLN A 164 -31.86 8.69 -78.63
CA GLN A 164 -33.16 8.94 -79.26
C GLN A 164 -33.02 9.56 -80.65
N LEU A 165 -32.06 10.45 -80.87
CA LEU A 165 -31.79 11.04 -82.17
C LEU A 165 -31.25 10.00 -83.18
N SER A 166 -30.42 9.08 -82.71
CA SER A 166 -29.84 7.99 -83.49
C SER A 166 -30.87 6.89 -83.80
N LEU A 167 -31.73 6.54 -82.84
CA LEU A 167 -32.83 5.58 -83.03
C LEU A 167 -34.04 6.17 -83.77
N GLY A 168 -34.28 7.47 -83.67
CA GLY A 168 -35.36 8.18 -84.36
C GLY A 168 -35.18 8.27 -85.88
N ARG A 169 -33.94 8.06 -86.39
CA ARG A 169 -33.65 8.04 -87.82
C ARG A 169 -33.93 6.71 -88.53
N LEU A 170 -34.42 5.67 -87.82
CA LEU A 170 -34.69 4.35 -88.41
C LEU A 170 -36.08 3.78 -88.12
N GLN A 171 -37.05 4.59 -87.66
CA GLN A 171 -38.46 4.16 -87.65
C GLN A 171 -39.11 4.57 -88.97
N PHE A 172 -39.14 3.64 -89.92
CA PHE A 172 -39.89 3.82 -91.16
C PHE A 172 -41.38 3.98 -90.83
N PRO A 173 -42.06 5.02 -91.36
CA PRO A 173 -43.52 5.10 -91.28
C PRO A 173 -44.11 3.85 -91.95
N GLN A 174 -45.06 3.19 -91.28
CA GLN A 174 -45.74 2.01 -91.82
C GLN A 174 -46.48 2.41 -93.11
N VAL A 175 -46.06 1.86 -94.25
CA VAL A 175 -46.63 2.17 -95.56
C VAL A 175 -47.89 1.33 -95.77
N SER A 176 -49.04 1.99 -95.96
CA SER A 176 -50.28 1.35 -96.43
C SER A 176 -50.14 0.99 -97.92
N LEU A 177 -50.40 -0.28 -98.22
CA LEU A 177 -50.31 -0.87 -99.55
C LEU A 177 -51.40 -0.31 -100.48
N TRP A 178 -51.01 0.44 -101.51
CA TRP A 178 -51.87 0.71 -102.66
C TRP A 178 -51.70 -0.42 -103.69
N GLN A 179 -52.78 -1.16 -103.93
CA GLN A 179 -52.88 -2.20 -104.95
C GLN A 179 -52.78 -1.61 -106.36
N SER A 180 -52.15 -2.43 -107.20
CA SER A 180 -51.80 -2.29 -108.61
C SER A 180 -52.91 -1.85 -109.57
N ASN A 181 -52.55 -1.01 -110.54
CA ASN A 181 -53.17 -1.02 -111.87
C ASN A 181 -52.08 -1.06 -112.96
N VAL A 182 -51.87 -2.28 -113.46
CA VAL A 182 -51.62 -2.76 -114.83
C VAL A 182 -50.68 -2.03 -115.82
N CYS A 183 -49.92 -2.88 -116.52
CA CYS A 183 -49.44 -2.80 -117.93
C CYS A 183 -48.07 -2.20 -118.24
N SER A 184 -47.10 -3.08 -118.54
CA SER A 184 -46.34 -3.05 -119.80
C SER A 184 -45.72 -4.44 -120.01
N PHE A 185 -46.27 -5.26 -120.93
CA PHE A 185 -45.69 -5.54 -122.25
C PHE A 185 -44.17 -5.78 -122.22
N ILE A 186 -43.74 -6.99 -122.59
CA ILE A 186 -42.82 -7.32 -123.71
C ILE A 186 -42.44 -8.83 -123.64
N TYR A 187 -42.24 -9.40 -124.83
CA TYR A 187 -41.77 -10.76 -125.23
C TYR A 187 -42.88 -11.81 -125.41
N LEU A 188 -42.95 -12.60 -126.50
CA LEU A 188 -41.92 -13.07 -127.42
C LEU A 188 -42.58 -13.60 -128.72
N LYS A 189 -41.86 -13.50 -129.83
CA LYS A 189 -42.16 -13.99 -131.18
C LYS A 189 -42.03 -15.52 -131.25
N GLN A 190 -43.08 -16.25 -131.66
CA GLN A 190 -43.14 -17.12 -132.86
C GLN A 190 -44.52 -17.77 -132.98
#